data_AF-A0A8C5RTJ7-F1
#
_entry.id   AF-A0A8C5RTJ7-F1
#
_cell.length_a   1.000
_cell.length_b   1.000
_cell.length_c   1.000
_cell.angle_alpha   90.00
_cell.angle_beta   90.00
_cell.angle_gamma   90.00
#
_symmetry.space_group_name_H-M   'P 1'
#
loop_
_entity.id
_entity.type
_entity.pdbx_description
1 polymer ?
#
loop_
_entity_poly.entity_id
_entity_poly.type
_entity_poly.pdbx_seq_one_letter_code
_entity_poly.pdbx_strand_id
1 'polypeptide(L)'
;MFQVEINKAHAIFYMLPIDCPITVYFVIDTSESIALQTDPIESLVNHSKKFVTQFVNKLANEVYQQQISINWQIGGLHFSDIVIIFSSLTQDKALFNDRLKNIRYIGRGTFTDCALSNMTAQMPLNSLGANYAVVITDGHVTGHPCGGMKQQADRARDAGIKLFAVAPSQKIYEHGLQEIASLPHELFRNNYATLKKGSVDEDTETMDKIIQVMVRTDA
;
A
#
# COMPACT_ATOMS: atom_id res chain seq x y z
N MET A 1 -67.37 19.40 -10.83
CA MET A 1 -66.45 19.64 -9.69
C MET A 1 -65.32 18.65 -9.87
N PHE A 2 -64.11 19.16 -10.12
CA PHE A 2 -62.98 18.44 -10.69
C PHE A 2 -62.43 17.36 -9.75
N GLN A 3 -62.27 16.14 -10.26
CA GLN A 3 -61.39 15.12 -9.71
C GLN A 3 -59.95 15.57 -9.97
N VAL A 4 -59.20 15.83 -8.91
CA VAL A 4 -57.76 16.13 -9.01
C VAL A 4 -57.02 14.79 -8.92
N GLU A 5 -56.52 14.32 -10.07
CA GLU A 5 -55.54 13.23 -10.12
C GLU A 5 -54.22 13.71 -9.52
N ILE A 6 -53.80 13.09 -8.43
CA ILE A 6 -52.47 13.27 -7.87
C ILE A 6 -51.52 12.44 -8.72
N ASN A 7 -50.81 13.09 -9.64
CA ASN A 7 -49.73 12.48 -10.41
C ASN A 7 -48.66 11.94 -9.44
N LYS A 8 -48.53 10.60 -9.38
CA LYS A 8 -47.38 9.90 -8.80
C LYS A 8 -46.17 10.12 -9.69
N ALA A 9 -45.52 11.27 -9.57
CA ALA A 9 -44.11 11.39 -9.92
C ALA A 9 -43.31 10.71 -8.80
N HIS A 10 -43.18 9.39 -8.87
CA HIS A 10 -42.10 8.69 -8.17
C HIS A 10 -40.79 9.21 -8.77
N ALA A 11 -40.22 10.24 -8.15
CA ALA A 11 -38.82 10.55 -8.33
C ALA A 11 -38.02 9.41 -7.69
N ILE A 12 -37.82 8.33 -8.46
CA ILE A 12 -36.72 7.40 -8.19
C ILE A 12 -35.47 8.18 -8.58
N PHE A 13 -34.99 8.99 -7.64
CA PHE A 13 -33.64 9.49 -7.69
C PHE A 13 -32.75 8.27 -7.48
N TYR A 14 -32.34 7.61 -8.57
CA TYR A 14 -31.21 6.71 -8.52
C TYR A 14 -30.03 7.55 -8.04
N MET A 15 -29.75 7.53 -6.73
CA MET A 15 -28.51 8.07 -6.19
C MET A 15 -27.41 7.24 -6.84
N LEU A 16 -26.73 7.81 -7.83
CA LEU A 16 -25.51 7.22 -8.37
C LEU A 16 -24.55 7.01 -7.20
N PRO A 17 -23.88 5.84 -7.13
CA PRO A 17 -22.98 5.58 -6.02
C PRO A 17 -21.88 6.63 -5.96
N ILE A 18 -21.56 7.09 -4.76
CA ILE A 18 -20.47 8.04 -4.49
C ILE A 18 -19.16 7.32 -4.83
N ASP A 19 -18.39 7.88 -5.76
CA ASP A 19 -17.07 7.36 -6.09
C ASP A 19 -16.07 7.71 -4.97
N CYS A 20 -15.50 6.69 -4.34
CA CYS A 20 -14.43 6.81 -3.35
C CYS A 20 -13.12 6.31 -3.99
N PRO A 21 -12.29 7.20 -4.55
CA PRO A 21 -11.01 6.80 -5.10
C PRO A 21 -10.04 6.46 -3.96
N ILE A 22 -9.48 5.26 -3.98
CA ILE A 22 -8.44 4.85 -3.03
C ILE A 22 -7.14 4.59 -3.80
N THR A 23 -6.10 5.34 -3.46
CA THR A 23 -4.76 5.13 -4.00
C THR A 23 -3.94 4.28 -3.04
N VAL A 24 -3.36 3.19 -3.53
CA VAL A 24 -2.43 2.34 -2.79
C VAL A 24 -1.08 2.30 -3.51
N TYR A 25 -0.02 2.70 -2.83
CA TYR A 25 1.34 2.69 -3.38
C TYR A 25 2.24 1.71 -2.63
N PHE A 26 2.85 0.78 -3.35
CA PHE A 26 3.74 -0.22 -2.76
C PHE A 26 5.20 0.25 -2.79
N VAL A 27 5.85 0.18 -1.63
CA VAL A 27 7.29 0.48 -1.49
C VAL A 27 7.98 -0.80 -1.05
N ILE A 28 8.77 -1.41 -1.94
CA ILE A 28 9.34 -2.74 -1.72
C ILE A 28 10.85 -2.63 -1.49
N ASP A 29 11.30 -3.06 -0.32
CA ASP A 29 12.71 -3.14 0.02
C ASP A 29 13.36 -4.34 -0.69
N THR A 30 14.36 -4.02 -1.51
CA THR A 30 15.17 -4.98 -2.29
C THR A 30 16.65 -4.84 -1.95
N SER A 31 16.96 -4.40 -0.72
CA SER A 31 18.30 -4.27 -0.18
C SER A 31 18.88 -5.61 0.30
N GLU A 32 20.17 -5.57 0.65
CA GLU A 32 20.89 -6.71 1.25
C GLU A 32 20.32 -7.12 2.61
N SER A 33 19.79 -6.17 3.39
CA SER A 33 19.18 -6.47 4.69
C SER A 33 17.98 -7.39 4.55
N ILE A 34 17.34 -7.44 3.37
CA ILE A 34 16.27 -8.38 3.02
C ILE A 34 16.80 -9.61 2.26
N ALA A 35 17.50 -9.39 1.15
CA ALA A 35 17.82 -10.45 0.20
C ALA A 35 18.76 -11.53 0.77
N LEU A 36 19.54 -11.19 1.80
CA LEU A 36 20.51 -12.09 2.44
C LEU A 36 19.98 -12.76 3.71
N GLN A 37 18.74 -12.51 4.12
CA GLN A 37 18.21 -13.09 5.37
C GLN A 37 17.89 -14.58 5.26
N THR A 38 17.66 -15.10 4.05
CA THR A 38 17.17 -16.46 3.77
C THR A 38 17.71 -16.93 2.42
N ASP A 39 18.18 -18.17 2.35
CA ASP A 39 18.59 -18.83 1.10
C ASP A 39 17.39 -19.40 0.34
N PRO A 40 17.41 -19.40 -1.01
CA PRO A 40 18.39 -18.74 -1.86
C PRO A 40 18.27 -17.21 -1.80
N ILE A 41 19.34 -16.48 -2.20
CA ILE A 41 19.31 -15.01 -2.33
C ILE A 41 18.07 -14.60 -3.15
N GLU A 42 17.44 -13.50 -2.74
CA GLU A 42 16.18 -12.97 -3.27
C GLU A 42 14.91 -13.74 -2.89
N SER A 43 14.99 -14.82 -2.09
CA SER A 43 13.79 -15.58 -1.67
C SER A 43 12.73 -14.67 -1.03
N LEU A 44 13.12 -13.82 -0.08
CA LEU A 44 12.20 -12.86 0.55
C LEU A 44 11.73 -11.74 -0.39
N VAL A 45 12.55 -11.34 -1.37
CA VAL A 45 12.16 -10.35 -2.38
C VAL A 45 11.07 -10.94 -3.27
N ASN A 46 11.26 -12.18 -3.74
CA ASN A 46 10.28 -12.90 -4.54
C ASN A 46 9.00 -13.19 -3.74
N HIS A 47 9.13 -13.51 -2.46
CA HIS A 47 7.99 -13.64 -1.54
C HIS A 47 7.21 -12.33 -1.42
N SER A 48 7.91 -11.20 -1.22
CA SER A 48 7.28 -9.87 -1.15
C SER A 48 6.55 -9.52 -2.45
N LYS A 49 7.12 -9.84 -3.61
CA LYS A 49 6.46 -9.68 -4.92
C LYS A 49 5.19 -10.53 -5.03
N LYS A 50 5.22 -11.77 -4.54
CA LYS A 50 4.04 -12.67 -4.53
C LYS A 50 2.97 -12.18 -3.57
N PHE A 51 3.34 -11.69 -2.40
CA PHE A 51 2.44 -11.03 -1.45
C PHE A 51 1.73 -9.83 -2.09
N VAL A 52 2.47 -8.91 -2.72
CA VAL A 52 1.88 -7.73 -3.39
C VAL A 52 0.97 -8.14 -4.55
N THR A 53 1.36 -9.15 -5.35
CA THR A 53 0.50 -9.67 -6.43
C THR A 53 -0.84 -10.17 -5.89
N GLN A 54 -0.82 -10.95 -4.81
CA GLN A 54 -2.05 -11.45 -4.17
C GLN A 54 -2.88 -10.32 -3.54
N PHE A 55 -2.21 -9.36 -2.90
CA PHE A 55 -2.85 -8.17 -2.33
C PHE A 55 -3.62 -7.40 -3.41
N VAL A 56 -2.98 -7.08 -4.54
CA VAL A 56 -3.60 -6.34 -5.65
C VAL A 56 -4.79 -7.10 -6.25
N ASN A 57 -4.68 -8.43 -6.35
CA ASN A 57 -5.77 -9.26 -6.84
C ASN A 57 -6.99 -9.26 -5.90
N LYS A 58 -6.79 -9.02 -4.59
CA LYS A 58 -7.86 -8.90 -3.60
C LYS A 58 -8.58 -7.55 -3.60
N LEU A 59 -8.03 -6.51 -4.25
CA LEU A 59 -8.63 -5.16 -4.29
C LEU A 59 -9.89 -5.09 -5.15
N ALA A 60 -10.97 -5.78 -4.80
CA ALA A 60 -12.20 -5.76 -5.60
C ALA A 60 -12.79 -4.34 -5.67
N ASN A 61 -13.31 -3.95 -6.84
CA ASN A 61 -14.18 -2.79 -6.94
C ASN A 61 -15.53 -3.24 -6.35
N GLU A 62 -15.72 -3.03 -5.06
CA GLU A 62 -16.97 -3.37 -4.38
C GLU A 62 -17.92 -2.17 -4.41
N VAL A 63 -19.20 -2.44 -4.63
CA VAL A 63 -20.25 -1.47 -4.35
C VAL A 63 -20.65 -1.66 -2.89
N TYR A 64 -20.09 -0.86 -1.99
CA TYR A 64 -20.46 -0.91 -0.58
C TYR A 64 -21.89 -0.37 -0.41
N GLN A 65 -22.76 -1.19 0.21
CA GLN A 65 -24.16 -0.85 0.53
C GLN A 65 -25.00 -0.30 -0.64
N GLN A 66 -24.67 -0.64 -1.89
CA GLN A 66 -25.33 -0.10 -3.10
C GLN A 66 -25.21 1.43 -3.27
N GLN A 67 -24.30 2.08 -2.53
CA GLN A 67 -24.20 3.54 -2.46
C GLN A 67 -22.78 4.09 -2.65
N ILE A 68 -21.72 3.28 -2.50
CA ILE A 68 -20.32 3.74 -2.64
C ILE A 68 -19.58 2.82 -3.61
N SER A 69 -18.92 3.39 -4.61
CA SER A 69 -18.08 2.68 -5.58
C SER A 69 -16.61 2.93 -5.26
N ILE A 70 -15.88 1.88 -4.90
CA ILE A 70 -14.44 1.99 -4.61
C ILE A 70 -13.66 1.85 -5.91
N ASN A 71 -12.89 2.90 -6.24
CA ASN A 71 -12.05 2.94 -7.44
C ASN A 71 -10.58 2.92 -7.03
N TRP A 72 -9.91 1.80 -7.27
CA TRP A 72 -8.51 1.63 -6.88
C TRP A 72 -7.55 2.23 -7.92
N GLN A 73 -6.60 3.03 -7.46
CA GLN A 73 -5.37 3.36 -8.20
C GLN A 73 -4.18 2.72 -7.48
N ILE A 74 -3.32 2.04 -8.24
CA ILE A 74 -2.16 1.34 -7.71
C ILE A 74 -0.87 1.80 -8.38
N GLY A 75 0.17 1.99 -7.58
CA GLY A 75 1.51 2.34 -8.05
C GLY A 75 2.57 1.67 -7.20
N GLY A 76 3.83 1.75 -7.62
CA GLY A 76 4.88 1.14 -6.83
C GLY A 76 6.30 1.44 -7.26
N LEU A 77 7.17 1.39 -6.27
CA LEU A 77 8.62 1.47 -6.41
C LEU A 77 9.28 0.35 -5.61
N HIS A 78 10.52 0.04 -5.96
CA HIS A 78 11.40 -0.74 -5.11
C HIS A 78 12.71 -0.02 -4.89
N PHE A 79 13.41 -0.34 -3.81
CA PHE A 79 14.59 0.40 -3.42
C PHE A 79 15.67 -0.46 -2.77
N SER A 80 16.87 0.11 -2.74
CA SER A 80 17.98 -0.27 -1.86
C SER A 80 18.74 1.00 -1.51
N ASP A 81 19.92 1.25 -2.08
CA ASP A 81 20.61 2.54 -2.10
C ASP A 81 20.12 3.47 -3.23
N ILE A 82 19.40 2.93 -4.21
CA ILE A 82 18.71 3.67 -5.26
C ILE A 82 17.21 3.34 -5.24
N VAL A 83 16.40 4.19 -5.87
CA VAL A 83 14.95 4.01 -6.01
C VAL A 83 14.59 3.78 -7.47
N ILE A 84 13.80 2.75 -7.75
CA ILE A 84 13.29 2.44 -9.08
C ILE A 84 11.76 2.39 -9.00
N ILE A 85 11.09 3.29 -9.73
CA ILE A 85 9.65 3.28 -9.90
C ILE A 85 9.32 2.23 -10.96
N PHE A 86 8.79 1.08 -10.54
CA PHE A 86 8.42 0.01 -11.47
C PHE A 86 7.03 0.22 -12.07
N SER A 87 6.16 0.99 -11.41
CA SER A 87 4.86 1.38 -11.97
C SER A 87 4.45 2.77 -11.52
N SER A 88 4.12 3.62 -12.51
CA SER A 88 3.25 4.78 -12.28
C SER A 88 1.88 4.34 -11.76
N LEU A 89 1.11 5.28 -11.22
CA LEU A 89 -0.28 5.04 -10.84
C LEU A 89 -1.09 4.53 -12.04
N THR A 90 -1.86 3.46 -11.83
CA THR A 90 -2.71 2.82 -12.84
C THR A 90 -3.91 2.16 -12.18
N GLN A 91 -5.01 2.00 -12.93
CA GLN A 91 -6.13 1.14 -12.53
C GLN A 91 -6.00 -0.28 -13.12
N ASP A 92 -5.04 -0.48 -14.03
CA ASP A 92 -4.77 -1.77 -14.67
C ASP A 92 -3.89 -2.65 -13.76
N LYS A 93 -4.56 -3.55 -13.04
CA LYS A 93 -3.91 -4.54 -12.17
C LYS A 93 -3.05 -5.54 -12.92
N ALA A 94 -3.41 -5.91 -14.15
CA ALA A 94 -2.63 -6.85 -14.93
C ALA A 94 -1.30 -6.21 -15.34
N LEU A 95 -1.35 -4.96 -15.81
CA LEU A 95 -0.15 -4.16 -16.13
C LEU A 95 0.75 -3.96 -14.90
N PHE A 96 0.16 -3.60 -13.76
CA PHE A 96 0.91 -3.45 -12.51
C PHE A 96 1.61 -4.76 -12.12
N ASN A 97 0.88 -5.88 -12.13
CA ASN A 97 1.44 -7.19 -11.78
C ASN A 97 2.51 -7.66 -12.76
N ASP A 98 2.39 -7.34 -14.06
CA ASP A 98 3.42 -7.64 -15.05
C ASP A 98 4.72 -6.88 -14.78
N ARG A 99 4.62 -5.58 -14.48
CA ARG A 99 5.77 -4.75 -14.09
C ARG A 99 6.42 -5.22 -12.79
N LEU A 100 5.59 -5.55 -11.78
CA LEU A 100 6.03 -6.07 -10.49
C LEU A 100 6.87 -7.35 -10.63
N LYS A 101 6.49 -8.28 -11.52
CA LYS A 101 7.24 -9.52 -11.77
C LYS A 101 8.68 -9.25 -12.23
N ASN A 102 8.89 -8.17 -12.97
CA ASN A 102 10.18 -7.81 -13.56
C ASN A 102 11.13 -7.08 -12.60
N ILE A 103 10.70 -6.77 -11.38
CA ILE A 103 11.57 -6.21 -10.33
C ILE A 103 12.73 -7.16 -10.06
N ARG A 104 13.93 -6.58 -9.98
CA ARG A 104 15.19 -7.26 -9.66
C ARG A 104 15.74 -6.73 -8.35
N TYR A 105 16.42 -7.61 -7.63
CA TYR A 105 17.23 -7.25 -6.49
C TYR A 105 18.33 -6.25 -6.90
N ILE A 106 18.59 -5.25 -6.05
CA ILE A 106 19.59 -4.20 -6.30
C ILE A 106 20.78 -4.33 -5.35
N GLY A 107 20.55 -4.51 -4.05
CA GLY A 107 21.59 -4.60 -3.01
C GLY A 107 22.28 -3.29 -2.63
N ARG A 108 23.47 -3.37 -2.01
CA ARG A 108 24.41 -2.27 -1.70
C ARG A 108 24.04 -1.28 -0.58
N GLY A 109 22.80 -1.27 -0.10
CA GLY A 109 22.38 -0.42 1.02
C GLY A 109 20.87 -0.33 1.16
N THR A 110 20.41 0.40 2.18
CA THR A 110 18.99 0.58 2.51
C THR A 110 18.73 2.05 2.83
N PHE A 111 18.32 2.83 1.82
CA PHE A 111 17.99 4.26 1.89
C PHE A 111 16.48 4.46 1.88
N THR A 112 15.83 4.03 2.97
CA THR A 112 14.38 4.08 3.15
C THR A 112 13.84 5.51 3.09
N ASP A 113 14.62 6.51 3.49
CA ASP A 113 14.25 7.91 3.40
C ASP A 113 14.03 8.36 1.94
N CYS A 114 14.92 7.98 1.03
CA CYS A 114 14.75 8.27 -0.39
C CYS A 114 13.54 7.56 -0.99
N ALA A 115 13.26 6.33 -0.55
CA ALA A 115 12.09 5.57 -0.97
C ALA A 115 10.78 6.27 -0.54
N LEU A 116 10.70 6.72 0.72
CA LEU A 116 9.55 7.46 1.25
C LEU A 116 9.36 8.81 0.55
N SER A 117 10.46 9.54 0.30
CA SER A 117 10.41 10.80 -0.44
C SER A 117 9.91 10.62 -1.88
N ASN A 118 10.38 9.59 -2.59
CA ASN A 118 9.93 9.30 -3.95
C ASN A 118 8.48 8.83 -3.98
N MET A 119 8.06 7.95 -3.05
CA MET A 119 6.67 7.52 -2.93
C MET A 119 5.74 8.72 -2.72
N THR A 120 6.10 9.62 -1.80
CA THR A 120 5.32 10.84 -1.53
C THR A 120 5.15 11.69 -2.78
N ALA A 121 6.19 11.82 -3.60
CA ALA A 121 6.14 12.58 -4.86
C ALA A 121 5.30 11.90 -5.96
N GLN A 122 5.04 10.60 -5.87
CA GLN A 122 4.21 9.85 -6.83
C GLN A 122 2.73 9.84 -6.45
N MET A 123 2.39 10.19 -5.21
CA MET A 123 1.01 10.21 -4.72
C MET A 123 0.23 11.42 -5.23
N PRO A 124 -1.08 11.28 -5.47
CA PRO A 124 -1.90 12.40 -5.89
C PRO A 124 -2.06 13.39 -4.74
N LEU A 125 -1.65 14.64 -4.98
CA LEU A 125 -1.89 15.75 -4.06
C LEU A 125 -3.37 16.13 -4.08
N ASN A 126 -3.94 16.43 -2.91
CA ASN A 126 -5.34 16.85 -2.78
C ASN A 126 -6.33 15.85 -3.40
N SER A 127 -6.09 14.56 -3.18
CA SER A 127 -7.01 13.48 -3.56
C SER A 127 -8.42 13.75 -3.00
N LEU A 128 -9.45 13.56 -3.83
CA LEU A 128 -10.85 13.54 -3.36
C LEU A 128 -11.17 12.29 -2.53
N GLY A 129 -10.26 11.32 -2.45
CA GLY A 129 -10.36 10.15 -1.60
C GLY A 129 -9.08 9.91 -0.81
N ALA A 130 -8.75 8.66 -0.56
CA ALA A 130 -7.72 8.30 0.41
C ALA A 130 -6.43 7.79 -0.21
N ASN A 131 -5.30 8.14 0.40
CA ASN A 131 -3.97 7.75 -0.04
C ASN A 131 -3.29 6.87 1.01
N TYR A 132 -2.84 5.69 0.58
CA TYR A 132 -2.19 4.70 1.43
C TYR A 132 -0.89 4.21 0.83
N ALA A 133 0.16 4.08 1.63
CA ALA A 133 1.36 3.36 1.24
C ALA A 133 1.49 2.06 2.02
N VAL A 134 1.88 0.98 1.34
CA VAL A 134 2.28 -0.29 1.96
C VAL A 134 3.79 -0.42 1.80
N VAL A 135 4.51 -0.18 2.90
CA VAL A 135 5.97 -0.22 2.94
C VAL A 135 6.42 -1.59 3.44
N ILE A 136 7.03 -2.37 2.55
CA ILE A 136 7.57 -3.70 2.85
C ILE A 136 9.07 -3.56 3.07
N THR A 137 9.53 -3.66 4.32
CA THR A 137 10.94 -3.54 4.72
C THR A 137 11.14 -4.23 6.07
N ASP A 138 12.38 -4.52 6.43
CA ASP A 138 12.75 -4.96 7.78
C ASP A 138 13.00 -3.77 8.72
N GLY A 139 12.95 -2.53 8.22
CA GLY A 139 13.16 -1.31 8.99
C GLY A 139 14.63 -0.95 9.19
N HIS A 140 15.56 -1.76 8.68
CA HIS A 140 16.98 -1.45 8.74
C HIS A 140 17.33 -0.33 7.75
N VAL A 141 18.34 0.48 8.09
CA VAL A 141 18.81 1.58 7.25
C VAL A 141 20.34 1.62 7.28
N THR A 142 20.96 1.84 6.13
CA THR A 142 22.43 1.98 6.03
C THR A 142 22.89 3.41 5.75
N GLY A 143 21.95 4.31 5.46
CA GLY A 143 22.23 5.72 5.19
C GLY A 143 20.95 6.53 5.01
N HIS A 144 21.12 7.87 5.00
CA HIS A 144 20.01 8.82 4.94
C HIS A 144 20.30 10.03 4.03
N PRO A 145 20.63 9.81 2.74
CA PRO A 145 20.97 10.92 1.84
C PRO A 145 19.79 11.82 1.49
N CYS A 146 18.56 11.41 1.80
CA CYS A 146 17.33 12.16 1.56
C CYS A 146 16.74 12.79 2.84
N GLY A 147 17.53 12.96 3.91
CA GLY A 147 17.15 13.74 5.08
C GLY A 147 16.58 12.96 6.26
N GLY A 148 16.59 11.62 6.21
CA GLY A 148 16.25 10.77 7.34
C GLY A 148 14.87 10.13 7.27
N MET A 149 14.79 8.86 7.67
CA MET A 149 13.60 8.01 7.52
C MET A 149 12.38 8.62 8.23
N LYS A 150 12.53 8.94 9.52
CA LYS A 150 11.48 9.61 10.29
C LYS A 150 10.98 10.88 9.60
N GLN A 151 11.89 11.78 9.18
CA GLN A 151 11.50 13.04 8.55
C GLN A 151 10.68 12.82 7.26
N GLN A 152 11.04 11.83 6.43
CA GLN A 152 10.29 11.55 5.21
C GLN A 152 8.95 10.85 5.48
N ALA A 153 8.87 10.01 6.52
CA ALA A 153 7.60 9.48 6.99
C ALA A 153 6.67 10.59 7.52
N ASP A 154 7.22 11.56 8.25
CA ASP A 154 6.51 12.77 8.69
C ASP A 154 5.94 13.55 7.50
N ARG A 155 6.76 13.82 6.47
CA ARG A 155 6.29 14.53 5.27
C ARG A 155 5.21 13.77 4.50
N ALA A 156 5.31 12.46 4.39
CA ALA A 156 4.28 11.65 3.75
C ALA A 156 2.94 11.75 4.49
N ARG A 157 2.98 11.68 5.83
CA ARG A 157 1.79 11.84 6.68
C ARG A 157 1.19 13.24 6.58
N ASP A 158 2.03 14.28 6.57
CA ASP A 158 1.60 15.66 6.39
C ASP A 158 0.96 15.89 5.01
N ALA A 159 1.37 15.11 3.99
CA ALA A 159 0.75 15.07 2.68
C ALA A 159 -0.56 14.24 2.61
N GLY A 160 -1.06 13.76 3.75
CA GLY A 160 -2.29 12.99 3.85
C GLY A 160 -2.15 11.51 3.49
N ILE A 161 -0.92 10.98 3.45
CA ILE A 161 -0.67 9.56 3.13
C ILE A 161 -0.61 8.76 4.44
N LYS A 162 -1.44 7.71 4.53
CA LYS A 162 -1.43 6.76 5.64
C LYS A 162 -0.46 5.62 5.32
N LEU A 163 0.52 5.37 6.20
CA LEU A 163 1.63 4.44 5.96
C LEU A 163 1.44 3.15 6.74
N PHE A 164 1.33 2.02 6.04
CA PHE A 164 1.44 0.69 6.63
C PHE A 164 2.90 0.21 6.58
N ALA A 165 3.39 -0.36 7.68
CA ALA A 165 4.69 -1.04 7.71
C ALA A 165 4.50 -2.56 7.83
N VAL A 166 5.00 -3.29 6.84
CA VAL A 166 4.83 -4.75 6.71
C VAL A 166 6.20 -5.43 6.63
N ALA A 167 6.46 -6.35 7.55
CA ALA A 167 7.74 -7.05 7.60
C ALA A 167 7.82 -8.19 6.57
N PRO A 168 8.92 -8.33 5.80
CA PRO A 168 9.08 -9.47 4.91
C PRO A 168 9.42 -10.77 5.65
N SER A 169 9.88 -10.69 6.91
CA SER A 169 10.28 -11.83 7.74
C SER A 169 10.14 -11.52 9.24
N GLN A 170 10.64 -12.42 10.10
CA GLN A 170 10.75 -12.21 11.55
C GLN A 170 12.03 -11.48 11.98
N LYS A 171 13.02 -11.34 11.08
CA LYS A 171 14.26 -10.61 11.35
C LYS A 171 14.03 -9.15 10.99
N ILE A 172 13.61 -8.37 11.98
CA ILE A 172 13.17 -6.98 11.82
C ILE A 172 13.83 -6.05 12.82
N TYR A 173 13.92 -4.78 12.46
CA TYR A 173 14.18 -3.65 13.33
C TYR A 173 12.86 -2.93 13.60
N GLU A 174 12.16 -3.35 14.67
CA GLU A 174 10.80 -2.89 14.98
C GLU A 174 10.69 -1.37 15.16
N HIS A 175 11.69 -0.72 15.76
CA HIS A 175 11.70 0.73 15.90
C HIS A 175 11.67 1.43 14.54
N GLY A 176 12.40 0.91 13.55
CA GLY A 176 12.38 1.45 12.19
C GLY A 176 11.01 1.29 11.53
N LEU A 177 10.35 0.15 11.73
CA LEU A 177 8.98 -0.06 11.24
C LEU A 177 7.97 0.88 11.90
N GLN A 178 8.12 1.16 13.19
CA GLN A 178 7.28 2.10 13.93
C GLN A 178 7.49 3.56 13.53
N GLU A 179 8.72 3.94 13.14
CA GLU A 179 9.01 5.27 12.58
C GLU A 179 8.33 5.48 11.22
N ILE A 180 8.21 4.42 10.41
CA ILE A 180 7.53 4.45 9.11
C ILE A 180 6.02 4.49 9.28
N ALA A 181 5.48 3.61 10.12
CA ALA A 181 4.03 3.42 10.24
C ALA A 181 3.31 4.66 10.76
N SER A 182 2.11 4.91 10.21
CA SER A 182 1.20 5.90 10.78
C SER A 182 0.72 5.49 12.18
N LEU A 183 0.27 6.47 12.96
CA LEU A 183 -0.44 6.23 14.22
C LEU A 183 -1.95 6.07 13.95
N PRO A 184 -2.67 5.24 14.73
CA PRO A 184 -2.18 4.37 15.80
C PRO A 184 -1.49 3.10 15.26
N HIS A 185 -0.45 2.62 15.92
CA HIS A 185 0.33 1.45 15.46
C HIS A 185 -0.49 0.16 15.45
N GLU A 186 -1.52 0.06 16.29
CA GLU A 186 -2.50 -1.04 16.31
C GLU A 186 -3.28 -1.17 14.99
N LEU A 187 -3.31 -0.10 14.18
CA LEU A 187 -3.92 -0.11 12.86
C LEU A 187 -2.91 -0.23 11.73
N PHE A 188 -1.77 0.47 11.80
CA PHE A 188 -0.87 0.62 10.64
C PHE A 188 0.39 -0.24 10.68
N ARG A 189 0.76 -0.78 11.85
CA ARG A 189 1.90 -1.69 12.02
C ARG A 189 1.45 -3.08 12.42
N ASN A 190 0.60 -3.19 13.45
CA ASN A 190 -0.11 -4.38 13.97
C ASN A 190 0.57 -5.75 13.76
N ASN A 191 1.90 -5.83 13.90
CA ASN A 191 2.70 -7.01 13.57
C ASN A 191 2.49 -7.57 12.16
N TYR A 192 2.05 -6.76 11.20
CA TYR A 192 1.90 -7.13 9.81
C TYR A 192 3.20 -7.70 9.25
N ALA A 193 3.06 -8.82 8.54
CA ALA A 193 4.15 -9.49 7.87
C ALA A 193 3.65 -10.06 6.53
N THR A 194 4.56 -10.23 5.57
CA THR A 194 4.21 -10.88 4.30
C THR A 194 4.14 -12.40 4.42
N LEU A 195 4.81 -12.97 5.43
CA LEU A 195 4.87 -14.41 5.70
C LEU A 195 3.88 -14.79 6.80
N LYS A 196 3.08 -15.81 6.54
CA LYS A 196 2.20 -16.39 7.56
C LYS A 196 3.05 -17.06 8.65
N LYS A 197 2.77 -16.77 9.91
CA LYS A 197 3.52 -17.32 11.05
C LYS A 197 3.54 -18.86 11.01
N GLY A 198 4.74 -19.43 10.99
CA GLY A 198 4.95 -20.88 10.95
C GLY A 198 4.70 -21.53 9.57
N SER A 199 4.53 -20.74 8.51
CA SER A 199 4.42 -21.21 7.12
C SER A 199 5.40 -20.46 6.20
N VAL A 200 5.56 -20.97 4.98
CA VAL A 200 6.21 -20.30 3.85
C VAL A 200 5.20 -19.57 2.95
N ASP A 201 3.92 -19.65 3.28
CA ASP A 201 2.84 -19.01 2.52
C ASP A 201 2.74 -17.51 2.81
N GLU A 202 2.10 -16.79 1.88
CA GLU A 202 1.75 -15.39 2.10
C GLU A 202 0.69 -15.25 3.21
N ASP A 203 0.85 -14.21 4.03
CA ASP A 203 -0.13 -13.89 5.07
C ASP A 203 -1.34 -13.15 4.47
N THR A 204 -2.34 -13.92 4.05
CA THR A 204 -3.60 -13.38 3.54
C THR A 204 -4.39 -12.63 4.60
N GLU A 205 -4.24 -12.96 5.89
CA GLU A 205 -4.92 -12.27 6.99
C GLU A 205 -4.38 -10.84 7.14
N THR A 206 -3.06 -10.66 7.01
CA THR A 206 -2.44 -9.33 6.93
C THR A 206 -3.01 -8.53 5.77
N MET A 207 -3.14 -9.11 4.57
CA MET A 207 -3.75 -8.42 3.41
C MET A 207 -5.18 -7.97 3.72
N ASP A 208 -6.01 -8.89 4.21
CA ASP A 208 -7.43 -8.65 4.46
C ASP A 208 -7.64 -7.57 5.53
N LYS A 209 -6.82 -7.56 6.59
CA LYS A 209 -6.84 -6.51 7.62
C LYS A 209 -6.47 -5.14 7.07
N ILE A 210 -5.40 -5.04 6.28
CA ILE A 210 -4.97 -3.77 5.69
C ILE A 210 -6.05 -3.23 4.74
N ILE A 211 -6.58 -4.08 3.84
CA ILE A 211 -7.66 -3.70 2.92
C ILE A 211 -8.90 -3.25 3.71
N GLN A 212 -9.25 -3.97 4.78
CA GLN A 212 -10.37 -3.59 5.64
C GLN A 212 -10.17 -2.21 6.28
N VAL A 213 -8.96 -1.86 6.73
CA VAL A 213 -8.67 -0.51 7.23
C VAL A 213 -8.85 0.53 6.12
N MET A 214 -8.34 0.28 4.92
CA MET A 214 -8.46 1.19 3.78
C MET A 214 -9.92 1.48 3.43
N VAL A 215 -10.75 0.44 3.41
CA VAL A 215 -12.16 0.56 3.04
C VAL A 215 -13.02 1.14 4.16
N ARG A 216 -12.76 0.80 5.43
CA ARG A 216 -13.64 1.21 6.55
C ARG A 216 -13.31 2.57 7.16
N THR A 217 -12.08 3.05 7.02
CA THR A 217 -11.70 4.35 7.59
C THR A 217 -12.23 5.51 6.75
N ASP A 218 -12.54 5.25 5.47
CA ASP A 218 -12.87 6.27 4.48
C ASP A 218 -14.18 5.98 3.70
N ALA A 219 -15.01 5.04 4.20
CA ALA A 219 -16.40 4.81 3.77
C ALA A 219 -17.35 5.19 4.92
#